data_AF-U4LVH5-F1
#
_entry.id   AF-U4LVH5-F1
#
_cell.length_a   1.000
_cell.length_b   1.000
_cell.length_c   1.000
_cell.angle_alpha   90.00
_cell.angle_beta   90.00
_cell.angle_gamma   90.00
#
_symmetry.space_group_name_H-M   'P 1'
#
loop_
_entity.id
_entity.type
_entity.pdbx_description
1 polymer ?
#
loop_
_entity_poly.entity_id
_entity_poly.type
_entity_poly.pdbx_seq_one_letter_code
_entity_poly.pdbx_strand_id
1 'polypeptide(L)'
;MSFRIPRRGGLSVSASLLRKPALQPQISRTFFTSSNTSAKAVRYSTITRNALVASIGISAAGGLGWSMRPETQLCDNGKLSPEESDAIQKRENGVTESSPMRLRMEAMIRQKQKEIVEALEKIDGEKFIVDAWARESGGGGVSCVLQDGNVFEKAGVNISIVYGTLPPAAVQSMRAHHKSFDPNDDKVNFFAAGLSMVLHPKNPMAPTVHLNYRYFETMNEDGSTKSWWFGGGTDLTPSYLFDEDAIHFHRTLKEACDRHDPEYYPRFKKWCDDYFYVKHRHESRGIGGIFFDDLEDKDPEQLLSFVTDCLGSFIPGYLPILEKRKDLPFTQDEKNWQQLRRGRYVEFNLVHDRGTKFGLNTPHARIESILMSLPLTARWQYMHEPEKGTREHRMVDVLKNPREWVQTSA
;
A
#
# COMPACT_ATOMS: atom_id res chain seq x y z
N MET A 1 43.62 -8.19 -62.79
CA MET A 1 43.98 -6.82 -63.23
C MET A 1 43.67 -5.88 -62.06
N SER A 2 44.54 -5.75 -61.07
CA SER A 2 45.68 -4.81 -60.93
C SER A 2 45.27 -3.32 -60.99
N PHE A 3 45.44 -2.62 -59.86
CA PHE A 3 46.34 -1.46 -59.62
C PHE A 3 45.84 -0.74 -58.33
N ARG A 4 46.50 -0.93 -57.17
CA ARG A 4 47.71 -0.26 -56.62
C ARG A 4 47.42 1.01 -55.82
N ILE A 5 47.73 0.89 -54.52
CA ILE A 5 48.05 1.92 -53.53
C ILE A 5 49.32 2.69 -53.93
N PRO A 6 49.50 3.93 -53.44
CA PRO A 6 50.77 4.29 -52.82
C PRO A 6 50.64 4.97 -51.44
N ARG A 7 51.76 4.92 -50.72
CA ARG A 7 51.99 5.12 -49.29
C ARG A 7 52.39 6.55 -48.90
N ARG A 8 52.14 6.86 -47.61
CA ARG A 8 52.95 7.57 -46.58
C ARG A 8 53.85 8.74 -46.97
N GLY A 9 53.65 9.85 -46.25
CA GLY A 9 54.70 10.78 -45.79
C GLY A 9 54.30 11.34 -44.42
N GLY A 10 55.18 11.26 -43.42
CA GLY A 10 54.97 11.80 -42.07
C GLY A 10 55.87 13.00 -41.77
N LEU A 11 55.57 13.70 -40.66
CA LEU A 11 56.41 14.53 -39.77
C LEU A 11 55.43 15.33 -38.87
N SER A 12 55.31 15.03 -37.57
CA SER A 12 56.12 15.51 -36.44
C SER A 12 55.63 16.83 -35.82
N VAL A 13 54.98 16.67 -34.65
CA VAL A 13 55.07 17.47 -33.41
C VAL A 13 54.71 18.96 -33.44
N SER A 14 53.62 19.31 -32.74
CA SER A 14 53.69 20.38 -31.72
C SER A 14 52.61 20.22 -30.67
N ALA A 15 53.04 19.95 -29.43
CA ALA A 15 52.23 20.02 -28.24
C ALA A 15 52.00 21.49 -27.88
N SER A 16 50.75 21.93 -27.81
CA SER A 16 50.40 23.20 -27.16
C SER A 16 49.45 22.91 -26.00
N LEU A 17 49.99 23.10 -24.79
CA LEU A 17 49.23 23.26 -23.57
C LEU A 17 48.30 24.46 -23.73
N LEU A 18 46.98 24.23 -23.65
CA LEU A 18 46.03 25.30 -23.35
C LEU A 18 45.28 25.00 -22.06
N ARG A 19 45.45 25.97 -21.17
CA ARG A 19 45.06 26.07 -19.77
C ARG A 19 43.59 25.73 -19.51
N LYS A 20 43.38 25.00 -18.41
CA LYS A 20 42.13 24.96 -17.65
C LYS A 20 41.76 26.38 -17.18
N PRO A 21 40.50 26.84 -17.29
CA PRO A 21 40.02 27.93 -16.47
C PRO A 21 39.59 27.39 -15.10
N ALA A 22 40.20 27.94 -14.05
CA ALA A 22 39.78 27.75 -12.67
C ALA A 22 38.50 28.55 -12.42
N LEU A 23 37.42 27.86 -12.02
CA LEU A 23 36.22 28.47 -11.45
C LEU A 23 36.37 28.43 -9.93
N GLN A 24 36.74 29.57 -9.34
CA GLN A 24 36.57 29.82 -7.91
C GLN A 24 35.13 30.26 -7.63
N PRO A 25 34.50 29.80 -6.54
CA PRO A 25 33.19 30.27 -6.13
C PRO A 25 33.30 31.65 -5.47
N GLN A 26 32.56 32.64 -5.97
CA GLN A 26 32.32 33.88 -5.24
C GLN A 26 31.37 33.61 -4.08
N ILE A 27 31.89 33.75 -2.86
CA ILE A 27 31.13 33.78 -1.62
C ILE A 27 30.75 35.24 -1.37
N SER A 28 29.49 35.61 -1.61
CA SER A 28 28.93 36.86 -1.09
C SER A 28 28.62 36.68 0.40
N ARG A 29 29.46 37.27 1.27
CA ARG A 29 29.18 37.46 2.69
C ARG A 29 28.29 38.68 2.87
N THR A 30 27.05 38.47 3.30
CA THR A 30 26.23 39.52 3.91
C THR A 30 26.27 39.32 5.42
N PHE A 31 26.81 40.31 6.12
CA PHE A 31 26.79 40.41 7.58
C PHE A 31 25.39 40.86 8.02
N PHE A 32 24.76 40.11 8.93
CA PHE A 32 23.82 40.66 9.90
C PHE A 32 24.19 40.11 11.27
N THR A 33 24.41 41.02 12.20
CA THR A 33 24.83 40.78 13.58
C THR A 33 23.66 40.40 14.48
N SER A 34 24.04 39.79 15.60
CA SER A 34 23.29 39.05 16.61
C SER A 34 22.12 39.74 17.31
N SER A 35 21.20 38.91 17.80
CA SER A 35 20.78 38.99 19.21
C SER A 35 20.67 37.58 19.83
N ASN A 36 21.25 37.45 21.03
CA ASN A 36 21.34 36.26 21.87
C ASN A 36 20.00 35.91 22.53
N THR A 37 19.73 34.61 22.73
CA THR A 37 19.36 34.07 24.06
C THR A 37 19.44 32.53 24.13
N SER A 38 20.42 32.07 24.93
CA SER A 38 20.45 30.91 25.85
C SER A 38 19.90 29.53 25.41
N ALA A 39 20.84 28.61 25.14
CA ALA A 39 20.63 27.16 25.23
C ALA A 39 21.07 26.64 26.61
N LYS A 40 20.22 25.85 27.28
CA LYS A 40 20.58 25.08 28.48
C LYS A 40 20.98 23.66 28.08
N ALA A 41 22.24 23.31 28.30
CA ALA A 41 22.76 21.95 28.21
C ALA A 41 22.59 21.25 29.57
N VAL A 42 22.00 20.05 29.60
CA VAL A 42 21.93 19.18 30.78
C VAL A 42 22.96 18.06 30.62
N ARG A 43 23.79 17.90 31.66
CA ARG A 43 24.91 16.96 31.76
C ARG A 43 24.43 15.54 32.04
N TYR A 44 25.05 14.56 31.40
CA TYR A 44 25.06 13.16 31.81
C TYR A 44 25.99 12.96 33.01
N SER A 45 25.55 12.23 34.04
CA SER A 45 26.41 11.71 35.11
C SER A 45 26.25 10.20 35.25
N THR A 46 27.36 9.50 34.99
CA THR A 46 27.59 8.08 35.25
C THR A 46 27.67 7.83 36.76
N ILE A 47 26.93 6.85 37.28
CA ILE A 47 27.15 6.31 38.63
C ILE A 47 27.43 4.81 38.49
N THR A 48 28.69 4.46 38.72
CA THR A 48 29.15 3.10 39.02
C THR A 48 29.29 2.96 40.53
N ARG A 49 28.75 1.88 41.11
CA ARG A 49 29.32 1.31 42.35
C ARG A 49 28.98 -0.17 42.51
N ASN A 50 30.05 -0.96 42.52
CA ASN A 50 30.09 -2.36 42.87
C ASN A 50 29.67 -2.59 44.33
N ALA A 51 28.98 -3.70 44.59
CA ALA A 51 29.15 -4.47 45.82
C ALA A 51 28.78 -5.94 45.55
N LEU A 52 29.78 -6.80 45.71
CA LEU A 52 29.75 -8.24 45.59
C LEU A 52 29.55 -8.81 47.00
N VAL A 53 28.52 -9.63 47.21
CA VAL A 53 28.46 -10.56 48.36
C VAL A 53 28.01 -11.91 47.84
N ALA A 54 28.91 -12.88 47.91
CA ALA A 54 28.65 -14.29 47.67
C ALA A 54 28.32 -14.98 48.99
N SER A 55 27.31 -15.84 49.00
CA SER A 55 27.19 -16.92 49.96
C SER A 55 26.38 -18.07 49.37
N ILE A 56 26.99 -19.25 49.45
CA ILE A 56 26.55 -20.57 49.00
C ILE A 56 25.47 -21.11 49.96
N GLY A 57 24.45 -21.79 49.44
CA GLY A 57 23.50 -22.59 50.22
C GLY A 57 22.65 -23.51 49.34
N ILE A 58 22.78 -24.81 49.56
CA ILE A 58 22.25 -25.93 48.75
C ILE A 58 20.82 -26.33 49.19
N SER A 59 19.98 -26.67 48.20
CA SER A 59 18.80 -27.56 48.16
C SER A 59 17.55 -27.32 49.03
N ALA A 60 16.39 -27.18 48.37
CA ALA A 60 15.21 -28.02 48.61
C ALA A 60 14.18 -27.90 47.46
N ALA A 61 13.73 -29.04 46.96
CA ALA A 61 12.65 -29.19 46.00
C ALA A 61 11.29 -28.83 46.63
N GLY A 62 10.42 -28.18 45.86
CA GLY A 62 9.03 -27.92 46.23
C GLY A 62 8.28 -27.32 45.05
N GLY A 63 7.49 -28.15 44.35
CA GLY A 63 6.67 -27.72 43.24
C GLY A 63 5.53 -26.80 43.69
N LEU A 64 5.39 -25.67 43.01
CA LEU A 64 4.16 -24.89 42.94
C LEU A 64 4.03 -24.43 41.49
N GLY A 65 3.11 -25.06 40.76
CA GLY A 65 2.74 -24.64 39.40
C GLY A 65 2.04 -23.30 39.47
N TRP A 66 2.71 -22.25 39.01
CA TRP A 66 2.07 -20.96 38.76
C TRP A 66 1.34 -21.05 37.43
N SER A 67 0.05 -21.32 37.49
CA SER A 67 -0.86 -21.06 36.37
C SER A 67 -0.97 -19.55 36.21
N MET A 68 -0.18 -18.97 35.31
CA MET A 68 -0.39 -17.58 34.86
C MET A 68 -1.62 -17.55 33.96
N ARG A 69 -2.80 -17.38 34.56
CA ARG A 69 -3.96 -16.86 33.83
C ARG A 69 -3.69 -15.36 33.61
N PRO A 70 -3.80 -14.84 32.37
CA PRO A 70 -3.76 -13.40 32.18
C PRO A 70 -4.97 -12.80 32.89
N GLU A 71 -4.69 -11.86 33.78
CA GLU A 71 -5.68 -11.10 34.54
C GLU A 71 -6.41 -10.19 33.54
N THR A 72 -7.63 -10.54 33.18
CA THR A 72 -8.51 -9.72 32.33
C THR A 72 -8.86 -8.45 33.10
N GLN A 73 -8.37 -7.31 32.62
CA GLN A 73 -8.81 -5.99 33.08
C GLN A 73 -10.27 -5.78 32.68
N LEU A 74 -11.20 -6.08 33.60
CA LEU A 74 -12.60 -5.70 33.50
C LEU A 74 -12.69 -4.17 33.48
N CYS A 75 -12.95 -3.57 32.31
CA CYS A 75 -13.40 -2.18 32.26
C CYS A 75 -14.90 -2.08 32.60
N ASP A 76 -15.30 -0.92 33.12
CA ASP A 76 -16.55 -0.59 33.82
C ASP A 76 -17.83 -1.35 33.41
N ASN A 77 -18.59 -1.78 34.42
CA ASN A 77 -19.94 -2.37 34.39
C ASN A 77 -20.11 -3.84 33.94
N GLY A 78 -19.04 -4.64 33.84
CA GLY A 78 -19.16 -6.10 33.62
C GLY A 78 -19.69 -6.49 32.23
N LYS A 79 -19.69 -5.55 31.27
CA LYS A 79 -19.94 -5.82 29.86
C LYS A 79 -18.60 -5.94 29.14
N LEU A 80 -18.42 -7.01 28.38
CA LEU A 80 -17.24 -7.22 27.53
C LEU A 80 -17.24 -6.17 26.42
N SER A 81 -16.05 -5.65 26.08
CA SER A 81 -15.90 -4.84 24.88
C SER A 81 -16.20 -5.68 23.61
N PRO A 82 -16.56 -5.04 22.48
CA PRO A 82 -16.78 -5.77 21.23
C PRO A 82 -15.58 -6.64 20.83
N GLU A 83 -14.36 -6.14 21.01
CA GLU A 83 -13.13 -6.88 20.72
C GLU A 83 -12.97 -8.13 21.61
N GLU A 84 -13.25 -8.03 22.91
CA GLU A 84 -13.18 -9.16 23.83
C GLU A 84 -14.26 -10.21 23.52
N SER A 85 -15.49 -9.77 23.22
CA SER A 85 -16.58 -10.65 22.83
C SER A 85 -16.22 -11.43 21.56
N ASP A 86 -15.65 -10.75 20.57
CA ASP A 86 -15.20 -11.34 19.32
C ASP A 86 -14.02 -12.31 19.51
N ALA A 87 -13.08 -11.98 20.41
CA ALA A 87 -11.97 -12.87 20.75
C ALA A 87 -12.45 -14.17 21.41
N ILE A 88 -13.46 -14.08 22.28
CA ILE A 88 -14.11 -15.24 22.90
C ILE A 88 -14.84 -16.08 21.86
N GLN A 89 -15.68 -15.45 21.01
CA GLN A 89 -16.39 -16.11 19.91
C GLN A 89 -15.43 -16.91 19.02
N LYS A 90 -14.32 -16.28 18.58
CA LYS A 90 -13.30 -16.94 17.75
C LYS A 90 -12.64 -18.14 18.44
N ARG A 91 -12.37 -18.04 19.74
CA ARG A 91 -11.70 -19.08 20.51
C ARG A 91 -12.60 -20.29 20.79
N GLU A 92 -13.86 -20.04 21.10
CA GLU A 92 -14.78 -21.08 21.60
C GLU A 92 -15.62 -21.71 20.49
N ASN A 93 -16.10 -20.89 19.55
CA ASN A 93 -17.05 -21.30 18.51
C ASN A 93 -16.46 -21.23 17.09
N GLY A 94 -15.30 -20.60 16.92
CA GLY A 94 -14.73 -20.33 15.60
C GLY A 94 -15.50 -19.25 14.84
N VAL A 95 -15.25 -19.17 13.52
CA VAL A 95 -15.98 -18.27 12.61
C VAL A 95 -16.90 -19.09 11.72
N THR A 96 -18.20 -18.85 11.82
CA THR A 96 -19.25 -19.51 11.04
C THR A 96 -19.94 -18.49 10.13
N GLU A 97 -20.86 -18.96 9.27
CA GLU A 97 -21.70 -18.07 8.45
C GLU A 97 -22.62 -17.18 9.30
N SER A 98 -22.99 -17.63 10.49
CA SER A 98 -23.79 -16.86 11.46
C SER A 98 -22.97 -15.91 12.33
N SER A 99 -21.63 -15.94 12.24
CA SER A 99 -20.79 -14.97 12.94
C SER A 99 -21.01 -13.55 12.40
N PRO A 100 -20.81 -12.51 13.23
CA PRO A 100 -20.85 -11.13 12.78
C PRO A 100 -19.98 -10.87 11.54
N MET A 101 -20.43 -9.96 10.67
CA MET A 101 -19.77 -9.65 9.40
C MET A 101 -18.28 -9.31 9.59
N ARG A 102 -17.93 -8.56 10.64
CA ARG A 102 -16.54 -8.25 11.02
C ARG A 102 -15.63 -9.48 11.18
N LEU A 103 -16.12 -10.57 11.79
CA LEU A 103 -15.34 -11.80 11.98
C LEU A 103 -15.16 -12.57 10.67
N ARG A 104 -16.21 -12.59 9.84
CA ARG A 104 -16.19 -13.23 8.53
C ARG A 104 -15.26 -12.48 7.57
N MET A 105 -15.30 -11.15 7.60
CA MET A 105 -14.36 -10.30 6.86
C MET A 105 -12.91 -10.54 7.32
N GLU A 106 -12.65 -10.56 8.64
CA GLU A 106 -11.32 -10.86 9.18
C GLU A 106 -10.80 -12.22 8.69
N ALA A 107 -11.62 -13.26 8.76
CA ALA A 107 -11.26 -14.59 8.31
C ALA A 107 -10.92 -14.60 6.80
N MET A 108 -11.77 -13.95 6.00
CA MET A 108 -11.61 -13.86 4.54
C MET A 108 -10.30 -13.16 4.16
N ILE A 109 -9.98 -11.99 4.74
CA ILE A 109 -8.75 -11.26 4.41
C ILE A 109 -7.48 -11.98 4.88
N ARG A 110 -7.53 -12.69 6.02
CA ARG A 110 -6.40 -13.50 6.50
C ARG A 110 -6.11 -14.65 5.56
N GLN A 111 -7.15 -15.34 5.10
CA GLN A 111 -7.03 -16.41 4.12
C GLN A 111 -6.46 -15.86 2.80
N LYS A 112 -7.01 -14.76 2.28
CA LYS A 112 -6.54 -14.17 1.02
C LYS A 112 -5.12 -13.62 1.10
N GLN A 113 -4.71 -13.04 2.22
CA GLN A 113 -3.32 -12.64 2.41
C GLN A 113 -2.37 -13.84 2.29
N LYS A 114 -2.70 -14.96 2.95
CA LYS A 114 -1.90 -16.19 2.87
C LYS A 114 -1.82 -16.71 1.43
N GLU A 115 -2.96 -16.86 0.75
CA GLU A 115 -3.03 -17.34 -0.64
C GLU A 115 -2.20 -16.46 -1.59
N ILE A 116 -2.30 -15.14 -1.44
CA ILE A 116 -1.57 -14.17 -2.27
C ILE A 116 -0.08 -14.23 -1.97
N VAL A 117 0.33 -14.22 -0.71
CA VAL A 117 1.75 -14.27 -0.32
C VAL A 117 2.40 -15.56 -0.85
N GLU A 118 1.76 -16.72 -0.66
CA GLU A 118 2.27 -18.00 -1.17
C GLU A 118 2.44 -17.99 -2.69
N ALA A 119 1.49 -17.42 -3.42
CA ALA A 119 1.56 -17.31 -4.88
C ALA A 119 2.68 -16.37 -5.35
N LEU A 120 2.89 -15.25 -4.65
CA LEU A 120 3.94 -14.27 -4.95
C LEU A 120 5.34 -14.83 -4.63
N GLU A 121 5.51 -15.50 -3.49
CA GLU A 121 6.77 -16.17 -3.12
C GLU A 121 7.16 -17.24 -4.13
N LYS A 122 6.18 -17.97 -4.69
CA LYS A 122 6.44 -18.98 -5.71
C LYS A 122 7.01 -18.37 -7.00
N ILE A 123 6.54 -17.18 -7.38
CA ILE A 123 7.00 -16.48 -8.59
C ILE A 123 8.34 -15.78 -8.36
N ASP A 124 8.52 -15.17 -7.19
CA ASP A 124 9.74 -14.43 -6.86
C ASP A 124 10.90 -15.37 -6.49
N GLY A 125 10.63 -16.47 -5.78
CA GLY A 125 11.63 -17.37 -5.23
C GLY A 125 12.16 -16.93 -3.85
N GLU A 126 11.91 -15.69 -3.43
CA GLU A 126 12.22 -15.19 -2.08
C GLU A 126 11.00 -15.22 -1.15
N LYS A 127 11.25 -15.08 0.16
CA LYS A 127 10.23 -15.09 1.21
C LYS A 127 9.85 -13.69 1.68
N PHE A 128 8.57 -13.50 2.02
CA PHE A 128 8.12 -12.28 2.68
C PHE A 128 8.56 -12.28 4.15
N ILE A 129 8.97 -11.11 4.64
CA ILE A 129 9.09 -10.84 6.07
C ILE A 129 7.67 -10.64 6.60
N VAL A 130 7.28 -11.47 7.56
CA VAL A 130 5.96 -11.42 8.20
C VAL A 130 6.10 -10.76 9.57
N ASP A 131 5.47 -9.60 9.74
CA ASP A 131 5.47 -8.82 10.98
C ASP A 131 4.05 -8.68 11.52
N ALA A 132 3.76 -9.38 12.61
CA ALA A 132 2.50 -9.27 13.33
C ALA A 132 2.61 -8.22 14.43
N TRP A 133 1.64 -7.31 14.48
CA TRP A 133 1.66 -6.18 15.40
C TRP A 133 0.28 -5.94 16.01
N ALA A 134 0.26 -5.33 17.19
CA ALA A 134 -0.95 -4.98 17.93
C ALA A 134 -0.97 -3.47 18.22
N ARG A 135 -2.15 -2.94 18.52
CA ARG A 135 -2.34 -1.55 18.93
C ARG A 135 -2.77 -1.48 20.39
N GLU A 136 -2.25 -0.50 21.12
CA GLU A 136 -2.74 -0.19 22.47
C GLU A 136 -4.23 0.22 22.47
N SER A 137 -4.71 0.76 21.34
CA SER A 137 -6.10 1.22 21.15
C SER A 137 -7.09 0.13 20.72
N GLY A 138 -6.63 -1.13 20.62
CA GLY A 138 -7.45 -2.27 20.16
C GLY A 138 -7.13 -2.70 18.74
N GLY A 139 -7.13 -4.01 18.52
CA GLY A 139 -6.77 -4.63 17.25
C GLY A 139 -5.27 -4.66 16.93
N GLY A 140 -4.95 -4.71 15.63
CA GLY A 140 -3.60 -4.92 15.12
C GLY A 140 -3.57 -5.24 13.63
N GLY A 141 -2.57 -6.00 13.20
CA GLY A 141 -2.45 -6.41 11.81
C GLY A 141 -1.28 -7.35 11.57
N VAL A 142 -1.15 -7.77 10.31
CA VAL A 142 0.00 -8.53 9.82
C VAL A 142 0.50 -7.86 8.57
N SER A 143 1.74 -7.39 8.60
CA SER A 143 2.41 -6.81 7.44
C SER A 143 3.31 -7.87 6.83
N CYS A 144 3.06 -8.24 5.58
CA CYS A 144 3.97 -9.09 4.81
C CYS A 144 4.71 -8.19 3.83
N VAL A 145 6.03 -8.06 3.97
CA VAL A 145 6.86 -7.21 3.09
C VAL A 145 8.00 -8.01 2.49
N LEU A 146 8.21 -7.87 1.19
CA LEU A 146 9.35 -8.37 0.45
C LEU A 146 10.04 -7.18 -0.21
N GLN A 147 11.36 -7.09 -0.06
CA GLN A 147 12.17 -6.04 -0.65
C GLN A 147 13.40 -6.67 -1.28
N ASP A 148 13.86 -6.10 -2.40
CA ASP A 148 15.05 -6.53 -3.12
C ASP A 148 14.97 -8.00 -3.62
N GLY A 149 13.76 -8.50 -3.89
CA GLY A 149 13.52 -9.85 -4.43
C GLY A 149 13.94 -10.01 -5.89
N ASN A 150 13.76 -11.21 -6.44
CA ASN A 150 14.18 -11.51 -7.80
C ASN A 150 13.26 -10.86 -8.84
N VAL A 151 11.95 -10.89 -8.58
CA VAL A 151 10.91 -10.36 -9.48
C VAL A 151 10.39 -9.02 -8.99
N PHE A 152 10.17 -8.88 -7.69
CA PHE A 152 9.69 -7.64 -7.06
C PHE A 152 10.86 -6.85 -6.49
N GLU A 153 10.93 -5.56 -6.83
CA GLU A 153 11.86 -4.65 -6.16
C GLU A 153 11.35 -4.31 -4.75
N LYS A 154 10.03 -4.17 -4.62
CA LYS A 154 9.33 -4.06 -3.34
C LYS A 154 7.89 -4.56 -3.50
N ALA A 155 7.42 -5.34 -2.55
CA ALA A 155 6.07 -5.86 -2.49
C ALA A 155 5.59 -5.82 -1.04
N GLY A 156 4.34 -5.43 -0.82
CA GLY A 156 3.73 -5.61 0.48
C GLY A 156 2.27 -5.98 0.38
N VAL A 157 1.87 -6.90 1.27
CA VAL A 157 0.52 -7.45 1.39
C VAL A 157 0.14 -7.35 2.86
N ASN A 158 -0.55 -6.27 3.23
CA ASN A 158 -0.83 -5.95 4.62
C ASN A 158 -2.30 -6.18 4.93
N ILE A 159 -2.58 -6.78 6.08
CA ILE A 159 -3.92 -6.76 6.68
C ILE A 159 -3.90 -5.92 7.95
N SER A 160 -5.01 -5.25 8.22
CA SER A 160 -5.25 -4.52 9.46
C SER A 160 -6.66 -4.84 9.96
N ILE A 161 -6.78 -5.06 11.27
CA ILE A 161 -8.03 -5.34 11.97
C ILE A 161 -8.03 -4.41 13.18
N VAL A 162 -8.79 -3.33 13.10
CA VAL A 162 -8.73 -2.23 14.05
C VAL A 162 -10.07 -2.10 14.75
N TYR A 163 -10.00 -2.06 16.08
CA TYR A 163 -11.09 -1.60 16.93
C TYR A 163 -10.76 -0.22 17.46
N GLY A 164 -11.77 0.55 17.85
CA GLY A 164 -11.55 1.79 18.56
C GLY A 164 -12.81 2.62 18.72
N THR A 165 -12.62 3.87 19.14
CA THR A 165 -13.68 4.88 19.26
C THR A 165 -13.33 6.09 18.43
N LEU A 166 -14.32 6.64 17.71
CA LEU A 166 -14.16 7.85 16.92
C LEU A 166 -15.16 8.91 17.35
N PRO A 167 -14.77 10.21 17.33
CA PRO A 167 -15.76 11.29 17.36
C PRO A 167 -16.57 11.26 16.05
N PRO A 168 -17.86 11.62 16.05
CA PRO A 168 -18.71 11.56 14.86
C PRO A 168 -18.13 12.28 13.63
N ALA A 169 -17.43 13.41 13.84
CA ALA A 169 -16.79 14.17 12.77
C ALA A 169 -15.72 13.37 12.02
N ALA A 170 -15.00 12.47 12.70
CA ALA A 170 -14.02 11.60 12.05
C ALA A 170 -14.69 10.54 11.18
N VAL A 171 -15.81 9.96 11.65
CA VAL A 171 -16.61 9.00 10.87
C VAL A 171 -17.13 9.63 9.58
N GLN A 172 -17.60 10.88 9.63
CA GLN A 172 -18.05 11.61 8.44
C GLN A 172 -16.93 11.81 7.40
N SER A 173 -15.67 11.99 7.84
CA SER A 173 -14.53 12.19 6.95
C SER A 173 -14.05 10.90 6.26
N MET A 174 -14.45 9.72 6.77
CA MET A 174 -14.05 8.43 6.23
C MET A 174 -14.92 7.95 5.06
N ARG A 175 -16.11 8.54 4.88
CA ARG A 175 -17.02 8.24 3.76
C ARG A 175 -16.75 9.15 2.57
N ALA A 176 -16.94 8.63 1.35
CA ALA A 176 -16.97 9.43 0.12
C ALA A 176 -18.27 10.23 -0.03
N HIS A 177 -19.39 9.67 0.43
CA HIS A 177 -20.73 10.27 0.41
C HIS A 177 -21.21 10.52 1.85
N HIS A 178 -21.26 11.80 2.23
CA HIS A 178 -21.66 12.25 3.57
C HIS A 178 -23.18 12.12 3.78
N LYS A 179 -23.71 10.91 4.04
CA LYS A 179 -25.04 10.77 4.64
C LYS A 179 -24.98 11.13 6.13
N SER A 180 -26.01 11.83 6.59
CA SER A 180 -26.12 12.48 7.91
C SER A 180 -26.01 11.48 9.07
N PHE A 181 -24.93 11.57 9.83
CA PHE A 181 -24.87 11.03 11.20
C PHE A 181 -25.55 12.01 12.16
N ASP A 182 -26.23 11.52 13.18
CA ASP A 182 -26.75 12.36 14.25
C ASP A 182 -25.56 12.99 15.03
N PRO A 183 -25.43 14.33 15.04
CA PRO A 183 -24.31 15.00 15.69
C PRO A 183 -24.34 14.93 17.23
N ASN A 184 -25.38 14.34 17.84
CA ASN A 184 -25.53 14.26 19.30
C ASN A 184 -24.90 13.02 19.97
N ASP A 185 -24.26 12.11 19.22
CA ASP A 185 -23.52 11.00 19.84
C ASP A 185 -22.13 11.46 20.30
N ASP A 186 -21.80 11.27 21.58
CA ASP A 186 -20.52 11.74 22.14
C ASP A 186 -19.30 10.96 21.61
N LYS A 187 -19.44 9.64 21.39
CA LYS A 187 -18.43 8.73 20.79
C LYS A 187 -19.09 7.50 20.19
N VAL A 188 -18.58 7.02 19.04
CA VAL A 188 -19.09 5.80 18.40
C VAL A 188 -17.98 4.76 18.35
N ASN A 189 -18.28 3.54 18.83
CA ASN A 189 -17.40 2.39 18.69
C ASN A 189 -17.32 2.01 17.20
N PHE A 190 -16.15 1.68 16.70
CA PHE A 190 -15.98 1.26 15.31
C PHE A 190 -15.07 0.04 15.18
N PHE A 191 -15.27 -0.65 14.08
CA PHE A 191 -14.43 -1.72 13.58
C PHE A 191 -14.04 -1.41 12.13
N ALA A 192 -12.78 -1.63 11.79
CA ALA A 192 -12.30 -1.55 10.42
C ALA A 192 -11.35 -2.72 10.16
N ALA A 193 -11.63 -3.50 9.11
CA ALA A 193 -10.72 -4.53 8.65
C ALA A 193 -10.49 -4.43 7.15
N GLY A 194 -9.27 -4.67 6.70
CA GLY A 194 -8.98 -4.68 5.27
C GLY A 194 -7.63 -5.27 4.91
N LEU A 195 -7.55 -5.73 3.67
CA LEU A 195 -6.32 -6.12 2.99
C LEU A 195 -5.93 -5.00 2.04
N SER A 196 -4.69 -4.53 2.15
CA SER A 196 -4.10 -3.53 1.26
C SER A 196 -2.78 -4.06 0.71
N MET A 197 -2.58 -3.93 -0.59
CA MET A 197 -1.42 -4.48 -1.27
C MET A 197 -0.92 -3.53 -2.35
N VAL A 198 0.40 -3.41 -2.44
CA VAL A 198 1.09 -2.77 -3.56
C VAL A 198 2.29 -3.62 -3.95
N LEU A 199 2.43 -3.89 -5.24
CA LEU A 199 3.54 -4.66 -5.78
C LEU A 199 4.27 -3.82 -6.84
N HIS A 200 5.58 -3.67 -6.69
CA HIS A 200 6.45 -2.98 -7.63
C HIS A 200 7.46 -3.97 -8.25
N PRO A 201 7.16 -4.54 -9.43
CA PRO A 201 8.11 -5.38 -10.15
C PRO A 201 9.40 -4.66 -10.49
N LYS A 202 10.51 -5.40 -10.49
CA LYS A 202 11.84 -4.93 -10.88
C LYS A 202 11.91 -4.63 -12.38
N ASN A 203 11.25 -5.43 -13.22
CA ASN A 203 11.24 -5.28 -14.68
C ASN A 203 10.28 -4.16 -15.13
N PRO A 204 10.71 -3.18 -15.95
CA PRO A 204 9.85 -2.13 -16.51
C PRO A 204 8.65 -2.62 -17.31
N MET A 205 8.73 -3.83 -17.88
CA MET A 205 7.65 -4.42 -18.66
C MET A 205 6.54 -4.99 -17.77
N ALA A 206 6.84 -5.29 -16.51
CA ALA A 206 5.87 -5.79 -15.55
C ALA A 206 5.20 -4.62 -14.79
N PRO A 207 3.87 -4.51 -14.80
CA PRO A 207 3.17 -3.36 -14.24
C PRO A 207 3.18 -3.36 -12.72
N THR A 208 3.23 -2.18 -12.11
CA THR A 208 2.84 -2.03 -10.69
C THR A 208 1.36 -2.32 -10.55
N VAL A 209 0.95 -2.95 -9.45
CA VAL A 209 -0.47 -3.21 -9.14
C VAL A 209 -0.78 -2.78 -7.72
N HIS A 210 -1.97 -2.26 -7.52
CA HIS A 210 -2.53 -1.92 -6.21
C HIS A 210 -3.87 -2.62 -6.03
N LEU A 211 -4.15 -2.99 -4.78
CA LEU A 211 -5.39 -3.59 -4.36
C LEU A 211 -5.72 -3.15 -2.94
N ASN A 212 -7.00 -2.86 -2.70
CA ASN A 212 -7.53 -2.65 -1.36
C ASN A 212 -8.94 -3.27 -1.27
N TYR A 213 -9.24 -4.06 -0.25
CA TYR A 213 -10.61 -4.45 0.09
C TYR A 213 -10.79 -4.35 1.60
N ARG A 214 -11.83 -3.62 2.01
CA ARG A 214 -12.07 -3.26 3.40
C ARG A 214 -13.55 -3.27 3.75
N TYR A 215 -13.80 -3.46 5.03
CA TYR A 215 -15.08 -3.35 5.68
C TYR A 215 -14.94 -2.39 6.84
N PHE A 216 -15.95 -1.55 7.03
CA PHE A 216 -16.07 -0.67 8.17
C PHE A 216 -17.45 -0.86 8.79
N GLU A 217 -17.52 -0.92 10.12
CA GLU A 217 -18.78 -0.79 10.84
C GLU A 217 -18.64 0.11 12.07
N THR A 218 -19.71 0.84 12.37
CA THR A 218 -19.93 1.46 13.68
C THR A 218 -20.84 0.57 14.50
N MET A 219 -20.62 0.52 15.81
CA MET A 219 -21.36 -0.32 16.75
C MET A 219 -22.05 0.52 17.82
N ASN A 220 -23.20 0.03 18.27
CA ASN A 220 -23.85 0.50 19.51
C ASN A 220 -23.06 0.02 20.74
N GLU A 221 -23.43 0.52 21.93
CA GLU A 221 -22.79 0.10 23.19
C GLU A 221 -22.92 -1.40 23.50
N ASP A 222 -23.96 -2.05 22.99
CA ASP A 222 -24.20 -3.48 23.14
C ASP A 222 -23.42 -4.35 22.13
N GLY A 223 -22.63 -3.73 21.24
CA GLY A 223 -21.84 -4.41 20.20
C GLY A 223 -22.64 -4.76 18.94
N SER A 224 -23.92 -4.37 18.85
CA SER A 224 -24.71 -4.52 17.63
C SER A 224 -24.29 -3.50 16.56
N THR A 225 -24.34 -3.91 15.29
CA THR A 225 -23.96 -3.06 14.15
C THR A 225 -24.97 -1.91 13.96
N LYS A 226 -24.49 -0.67 13.98
CA LYS A 226 -25.27 0.56 13.75
C LYS A 226 -25.27 0.99 12.29
N SER A 227 -24.12 0.96 11.64
CA SER A 227 -23.94 1.33 10.23
C SER A 227 -22.68 0.66 9.72
N TRP A 228 -22.64 0.32 8.43
CA TRP A 228 -21.53 -0.44 7.85
C TRP A 228 -21.42 -0.15 6.37
N TRP A 229 -20.24 -0.38 5.81
CA TRP A 229 -20.04 -0.32 4.37
C TRP A 229 -18.80 -1.11 3.95
N PHE A 230 -18.79 -1.54 2.69
CA PHE A 230 -17.59 -2.03 2.04
C PHE A 230 -16.92 -0.94 1.21
N GLY A 231 -15.61 -1.07 1.05
CA GLY A 231 -14.85 -0.29 0.10
C GLY A 231 -13.74 -1.13 -0.49
N GLY A 232 -13.29 -0.78 -1.69
CA GLY A 232 -12.20 -1.50 -2.29
C GLY A 232 -11.96 -1.20 -3.76
N GLY A 233 -11.12 -2.03 -4.35
CA GLY A 233 -10.70 -1.88 -5.73
C GLY A 233 -9.37 -2.55 -6.00
N THR A 234 -9.11 -2.75 -7.29
CA THR A 234 -7.84 -3.24 -7.82
C THR A 234 -7.53 -2.42 -9.05
N ASP A 235 -6.31 -1.90 -9.18
CA ASP A 235 -5.90 -1.08 -10.33
C ASP A 235 -4.48 -1.39 -10.80
N LEU A 236 -4.23 -1.18 -12.10
CA LEU A 236 -2.98 -1.52 -12.77
C LEU A 236 -2.22 -0.27 -13.25
N THR A 237 -0.93 -0.22 -12.94
CA THR A 237 -0.02 0.89 -13.26
C THR A 237 1.18 0.41 -14.09
N PRO A 238 1.00 0.20 -15.41
CA PRO A 238 2.10 -0.13 -16.32
C PRO A 238 3.04 1.05 -16.54
N SER A 239 4.33 0.75 -16.71
CA SER A 239 5.28 1.72 -17.29
C SER A 239 5.22 1.69 -18.82
N TYR A 240 5.03 0.50 -19.40
CA TYR A 240 4.79 0.29 -20.82
C TYR A 240 3.46 -0.39 -21.05
N LEU A 241 2.68 0.13 -22.00
CA LEU A 241 1.38 -0.42 -22.33
C LEU A 241 1.49 -1.66 -23.23
N PHE A 242 0.89 -2.75 -22.77
CA PHE A 242 0.56 -3.94 -23.55
C PHE A 242 -0.96 -4.08 -23.55
N ASP A 243 -1.60 -4.04 -24.72
CA ASP A 243 -3.06 -3.99 -24.81
C ASP A 243 -3.68 -5.29 -24.31
N GLU A 244 -3.03 -6.41 -24.60
CA GLU A 244 -3.46 -7.74 -24.15
C GLU A 244 -3.46 -7.87 -22.63
N ASP A 245 -2.56 -7.17 -21.92
CA ASP A 245 -2.50 -7.18 -20.46
C ASP A 245 -3.61 -6.31 -19.87
N ALA A 246 -3.83 -5.14 -20.47
CA ALA A 246 -4.92 -4.24 -20.08
C ALA A 246 -6.29 -4.91 -20.26
N ILE A 247 -6.51 -5.54 -21.42
CA ILE A 247 -7.73 -6.29 -21.74
C ILE A 247 -7.90 -7.47 -20.78
N HIS A 248 -6.85 -8.27 -20.54
CA HIS A 248 -6.90 -9.41 -19.62
C HIS A 248 -7.30 -8.97 -18.21
N PHE A 249 -6.60 -7.98 -17.67
CA PHE A 249 -6.84 -7.46 -16.32
C PHE A 249 -8.27 -6.94 -16.16
N HIS A 250 -8.73 -6.09 -17.08
CA HIS A 250 -10.07 -5.51 -17.04
C HIS A 250 -11.17 -6.53 -17.30
N ARG A 251 -10.94 -7.53 -18.16
CA ARG A 251 -11.89 -8.63 -18.39
C ARG A 251 -12.08 -9.46 -17.11
N THR A 252 -11.00 -9.82 -16.44
CA THR A 252 -11.09 -10.60 -15.18
C THR A 252 -11.83 -9.83 -14.09
N LEU A 253 -11.62 -8.51 -13.98
CA LEU A 253 -12.39 -7.67 -13.06
C LEU A 253 -13.87 -7.58 -13.46
N LYS A 254 -14.15 -7.42 -14.75
CA LYS A 254 -15.52 -7.38 -15.27
C LYS A 254 -16.26 -8.70 -15.00
N GLU A 255 -15.65 -9.84 -15.28
CA GLU A 255 -16.22 -11.15 -14.99
C GLU A 255 -16.52 -11.35 -13.51
N ALA A 256 -15.68 -10.78 -12.62
CA ALA A 256 -15.97 -10.78 -11.18
C ALA A 256 -17.17 -9.89 -10.84
N CYS A 257 -17.27 -8.70 -11.43
CA CYS A 257 -18.40 -7.80 -11.22
C CYS A 257 -19.72 -8.36 -11.78
N ASP A 258 -19.71 -8.87 -13.01
CA ASP A 258 -20.88 -9.35 -13.74
C ASP A 258 -21.60 -10.53 -13.04
N ARG A 259 -20.90 -11.29 -12.19
CA ARG A 259 -21.53 -12.35 -11.37
C ARG A 259 -22.48 -11.80 -10.30
N HIS A 260 -22.33 -10.54 -9.93
CA HIS A 260 -23.09 -9.89 -8.86
C HIS A 260 -24.01 -8.79 -9.38
N ASP A 261 -23.51 -8.00 -10.33
CA ASP A 261 -24.28 -6.96 -11.00
C ASP A 261 -23.58 -6.50 -12.30
N PRO A 262 -24.26 -6.55 -13.46
CA PRO A 262 -23.67 -6.05 -14.71
C PRO A 262 -23.35 -4.54 -14.71
N GLU A 263 -23.98 -3.75 -13.83
CA GLU A 263 -23.71 -2.31 -13.70
C GLU A 263 -22.45 -1.99 -12.87
N TYR A 264 -21.95 -2.95 -12.09
CA TYR A 264 -20.81 -2.73 -11.20
C TYR A 264 -19.53 -2.38 -11.94
N TYR A 265 -19.17 -3.14 -12.99
CA TYR A 265 -17.92 -2.87 -13.70
C TYR A 265 -17.93 -1.48 -14.36
N PRO A 266 -18.94 -1.08 -15.18
CA PRO A 266 -18.98 0.26 -15.74
C PRO A 266 -18.90 1.37 -14.67
N ARG A 267 -19.66 1.23 -13.56
CA ARG A 267 -19.70 2.19 -12.45
C ARG A 267 -18.33 2.31 -11.77
N PHE A 268 -17.75 1.19 -11.37
CA PHE A 268 -16.52 1.15 -10.59
C PHE A 268 -15.27 1.38 -11.43
N LYS A 269 -15.28 1.03 -12.72
CA LYS A 269 -14.22 1.40 -13.66
C LYS A 269 -14.15 2.90 -13.83
N LYS A 270 -15.29 3.55 -14.09
CA LYS A 270 -15.35 5.01 -14.19
C LYS A 270 -14.85 5.66 -12.90
N TRP A 271 -15.28 5.17 -11.74
CA TRP A 271 -14.83 5.71 -10.46
C TRP A 271 -13.32 5.50 -10.26
N CYS A 272 -12.76 4.39 -10.71
CA CYS A 272 -11.31 4.14 -10.67
C CYS A 272 -10.54 5.18 -11.50
N ASP A 273 -11.00 5.46 -12.72
CA ASP A 273 -10.40 6.47 -13.60
C ASP A 273 -10.42 7.87 -12.96
N ASP A 274 -11.54 8.23 -12.32
CA ASP A 274 -11.70 9.53 -11.66
C ASP A 274 -10.87 9.63 -10.37
N TYR A 275 -10.78 8.54 -9.58
CA TYR A 275 -10.10 8.52 -8.28
C TYR A 275 -8.58 8.61 -8.42
N PHE A 276 -8.00 7.83 -9.33
CA PHE A 276 -6.53 7.75 -9.51
C PHE A 276 -5.96 8.81 -10.46
N TYR A 277 -6.63 9.95 -10.58
CA TYR A 277 -6.22 11.06 -11.44
C TYR A 277 -5.23 12.02 -10.74
N VAL A 278 -4.04 12.19 -11.33
CA VAL A 278 -3.02 13.13 -10.81
C VAL A 278 -3.32 14.53 -11.35
N LYS A 279 -4.16 15.27 -10.63
CA LYS A 279 -4.72 16.57 -11.05
C LYS A 279 -3.68 17.55 -11.61
N HIS A 280 -2.53 17.67 -10.96
CA HIS A 280 -1.48 18.62 -11.35
C HIS A 280 -0.60 18.13 -12.53
N ARG A 281 -0.78 16.88 -12.99
CA ARG A 281 -0.13 16.32 -14.19
C ARG A 281 -1.09 16.14 -15.35
N HIS A 282 -2.39 16.28 -15.08
CA HIS A 282 -3.47 16.03 -16.02
C HIS A 282 -3.44 14.62 -16.62
N GLU A 283 -3.05 13.61 -15.84
CA GLU A 283 -2.98 12.21 -16.25
C GLU A 283 -3.38 11.28 -15.11
N SER A 284 -3.94 10.12 -15.43
CA SER A 284 -4.17 9.03 -14.49
C SER A 284 -2.85 8.38 -14.05
N ARG A 285 -2.83 7.84 -12.83
CA ARG A 285 -1.69 7.11 -12.28
C ARG A 285 -1.32 5.92 -13.16
N GLY A 286 -2.34 5.16 -13.56
CA GLY A 286 -2.26 3.94 -14.36
C GLY A 286 -3.47 3.80 -15.29
N ILE A 287 -3.72 2.58 -15.77
CA ILE A 287 -4.81 2.27 -16.72
C ILE A 287 -6.13 1.89 -16.04
N GLY A 288 -6.27 2.25 -14.76
CA GLY A 288 -7.46 2.00 -13.95
C GLY A 288 -7.63 0.53 -13.58
N GLY A 289 -8.89 0.16 -13.38
CA GLY A 289 -9.34 -1.12 -12.85
C GLY A 289 -10.75 -0.93 -12.31
N ILE A 290 -10.99 -1.32 -11.05
CA ILE A 290 -12.24 -1.00 -10.34
C ILE A 290 -11.94 -0.26 -9.04
N PHE A 291 -12.83 0.66 -8.67
CA PHE A 291 -12.79 1.35 -7.37
C PHE A 291 -14.22 1.59 -6.87
N PHE A 292 -14.44 1.33 -5.59
CA PHE A 292 -15.70 1.59 -4.90
C PHE A 292 -15.46 1.95 -3.44
N ASP A 293 -16.38 2.74 -2.90
CA ASP A 293 -16.39 3.19 -1.52
C ASP A 293 -17.85 3.36 -1.09
N ASP A 294 -18.11 3.35 0.22
CA ASP A 294 -19.47 3.43 0.78
C ASP A 294 -20.47 2.44 0.16
N LEU A 295 -20.03 1.22 -0.16
CA LEU A 295 -20.88 0.20 -0.76
C LEU A 295 -21.74 -0.45 0.32
N GLU A 296 -22.99 0.01 0.40
CA GLU A 296 -24.04 -0.41 1.36
C GLU A 296 -25.42 -0.51 0.68
N ASP A 297 -25.46 -0.64 -0.66
CA ASP A 297 -26.68 -0.58 -1.49
C ASP A 297 -27.43 -1.91 -1.66
N LYS A 298 -26.88 -3.01 -1.15
CA LYS A 298 -27.49 -4.35 -1.18
C LYS A 298 -27.33 -5.07 0.15
N ASP A 299 -27.89 -6.27 0.23
CA ASP A 299 -27.73 -7.17 1.37
C ASP A 299 -26.23 -7.41 1.69
N PRO A 300 -25.82 -7.32 2.97
CA PRO A 300 -24.41 -7.49 3.35
C PRO A 300 -23.80 -8.82 2.92
N GLU A 301 -24.57 -9.90 2.81
CA GLU A 301 -24.07 -11.21 2.36
C GLU A 301 -23.73 -11.19 0.87
N GLN A 302 -24.57 -10.55 0.07
CA GLN A 302 -24.32 -10.35 -1.36
C GLN A 302 -23.07 -9.50 -1.58
N LEU A 303 -22.91 -8.43 -0.78
CA LEU A 303 -21.75 -7.55 -0.89
C LEU A 303 -20.46 -8.21 -0.38
N LEU A 304 -20.52 -9.03 0.67
CA LEU A 304 -19.37 -9.83 1.10
C LEU A 304 -18.96 -10.83 0.00
N SER A 305 -19.93 -11.47 -0.66
CA SER A 305 -19.67 -12.39 -1.78
C SER A 305 -19.00 -11.65 -2.96
N PHE A 306 -19.51 -10.47 -3.33
CA PHE A 306 -18.92 -9.60 -4.35
C PHE A 306 -17.47 -9.22 -4.02
N VAL A 307 -17.22 -8.71 -2.80
CA VAL A 307 -15.88 -8.33 -2.35
C VAL A 307 -14.92 -9.52 -2.34
N THR A 308 -15.40 -10.69 -1.92
CA THR A 308 -14.61 -11.93 -1.90
C THR A 308 -14.21 -12.35 -3.32
N ASP A 309 -15.14 -12.26 -4.27
CA ASP A 309 -14.91 -12.57 -5.68
C ASP A 309 -13.95 -11.59 -6.36
N CYS A 310 -14.08 -10.28 -6.08
CA CYS A 310 -13.17 -9.26 -6.60
C CYS A 310 -11.76 -9.39 -6.00
N LEU A 311 -11.62 -9.74 -4.72
CA LEU A 311 -10.31 -10.06 -4.14
C LEU A 311 -9.76 -11.36 -4.74
N GLY A 312 -10.61 -12.37 -4.95
CA GLY A 312 -10.26 -13.64 -5.59
C GLY A 312 -9.82 -13.48 -7.06
N SER A 313 -10.24 -12.42 -7.74
CA SER A 313 -9.88 -12.16 -9.13
C SER A 313 -8.45 -11.61 -9.29
N PHE A 314 -7.76 -11.23 -8.21
CA PHE A 314 -6.40 -10.69 -8.26
C PHE A 314 -5.40 -11.68 -8.88
N ILE A 315 -5.33 -12.90 -8.35
CA ILE A 315 -4.38 -13.92 -8.80
C ILE A 315 -4.54 -14.22 -10.31
N PRO A 316 -5.73 -14.58 -10.82
CA PRO A 316 -5.93 -14.82 -12.24
C PRO A 316 -5.80 -13.55 -13.09
N GLY A 317 -6.08 -12.37 -12.54
CA GLY A 317 -5.99 -11.10 -13.24
C GLY A 317 -4.55 -10.58 -13.41
N TYR A 318 -3.66 -10.82 -12.44
CA TYR A 318 -2.33 -10.21 -12.40
C TYR A 318 -1.19 -11.20 -12.65
N LEU A 319 -1.21 -12.41 -12.07
CA LEU A 319 -0.05 -13.31 -12.20
C LEU A 319 0.25 -13.74 -13.64
N PRO A 320 -0.75 -14.01 -14.52
CA PRO A 320 -0.47 -14.29 -15.93
C PRO A 320 0.19 -13.13 -16.68
N ILE A 321 -0.09 -11.88 -16.28
CA ILE A 321 0.60 -10.70 -16.82
C ILE A 321 2.04 -10.70 -16.32
N LEU A 322 2.24 -10.86 -15.01
CA LEU A 322 3.57 -10.84 -14.41
C LEU A 322 4.50 -11.90 -15.02
N GLU A 323 4.02 -13.14 -15.16
CA GLU A 323 4.78 -14.25 -15.76
C GLU A 323 5.23 -13.94 -17.20
N LYS A 324 4.38 -13.31 -18.00
CA LYS A 324 4.73 -12.91 -19.38
C LYS A 324 5.78 -11.81 -19.44
N ARG A 325 5.85 -10.94 -18.44
CA ARG A 325 6.62 -9.68 -18.49
C ARG A 325 7.88 -9.67 -17.66
N LYS A 326 7.94 -10.44 -16.56
CA LYS A 326 9.02 -10.37 -15.56
C LYS A 326 10.42 -10.64 -16.12
N ASP A 327 10.53 -11.49 -17.15
CA ASP A 327 11.82 -11.92 -17.73
C ASP A 327 12.15 -11.23 -19.07
N LEU A 328 11.32 -10.29 -19.55
CA LEU A 328 11.59 -9.59 -20.81
C LEU A 328 12.87 -8.74 -20.69
N PRO A 329 13.73 -8.71 -21.73
CA PRO A 329 14.90 -7.83 -21.71
C PRO A 329 14.44 -6.37 -21.71
N PHE A 330 15.20 -5.51 -21.03
CA PHE A 330 14.96 -4.07 -21.02
C PHE A 330 16.28 -3.31 -21.06
N THR A 331 16.22 -2.08 -21.57
CA THR A 331 17.33 -1.14 -21.65
C THR A 331 17.38 -0.24 -20.41
N GLN A 332 18.52 0.43 -20.21
CA GLN A 332 18.64 1.41 -19.12
C GLN A 332 17.65 2.58 -19.27
N ASP A 333 17.29 2.96 -20.49
CA ASP A 333 16.31 4.02 -20.74
C ASP A 333 14.89 3.57 -20.36
N GLU A 334 14.53 2.33 -20.64
CA GLU A 334 13.25 1.75 -20.19
C GLU A 334 13.18 1.64 -18.65
N LYS A 335 14.31 1.35 -18.00
CA LYS A 335 14.40 1.40 -16.53
C LYS A 335 14.27 2.84 -16.02
N ASN A 336 14.92 3.81 -16.65
CA ASN A 336 14.78 5.23 -16.30
C ASN A 336 13.33 5.72 -16.45
N TRP A 337 12.64 5.28 -17.50
CA TRP A 337 11.22 5.55 -17.70
C TRP A 337 10.36 4.97 -16.57
N GLN A 338 10.59 3.72 -16.17
CA GLN A 338 9.92 3.12 -15.02
C GLN A 338 10.08 3.98 -13.75
N GLN A 339 11.27 4.52 -13.52
CA GLN A 339 11.55 5.37 -12.35
C GLN A 339 10.75 6.68 -12.38
N LEU A 340 10.55 7.27 -13.56
CA LEU A 340 9.72 8.46 -13.75
C LEU A 340 8.23 8.16 -13.53
N ARG A 341 7.75 7.02 -14.04
CA ARG A 341 6.37 6.56 -13.78
C ARG A 341 6.14 6.26 -12.30
N ARG A 342 7.12 5.68 -11.61
CA ARG A 342 7.08 5.52 -10.14
C ARG A 342 7.09 6.85 -9.40
N GLY A 343 7.78 7.87 -9.91
CA GLY A 343 7.66 9.24 -9.40
C GLY A 343 6.21 9.76 -9.42
N ARG A 344 5.44 9.46 -10.48
CA ARG A 344 4.00 9.77 -10.55
C ARG A 344 3.18 8.98 -9.53
N TYR A 345 3.53 7.73 -9.29
CA TYR A 345 2.89 6.91 -8.26
C TYR A 345 3.08 7.53 -6.87
N VAL A 346 4.30 7.97 -6.55
CA VAL A 346 4.61 8.69 -5.30
C VAL A 346 3.86 10.03 -5.21
N GLU A 347 3.84 10.81 -6.29
CA GLU A 347 3.07 12.07 -6.35
C GLU A 347 1.59 11.85 -6.03
N PHE A 348 0.98 10.78 -6.55
CA PHE A 348 -0.41 10.44 -6.22
C PHE A 348 -0.58 10.10 -4.73
N ASN A 349 0.21 9.14 -4.23
CA ASN A 349 0.03 8.63 -2.87
C ASN A 349 0.25 9.72 -1.80
N LEU A 350 1.20 10.64 -2.01
CA LEU A 350 1.50 11.68 -1.02
C LEU A 350 0.59 12.90 -1.11
N VAL A 351 0.01 13.20 -2.27
CA VAL A 351 -0.77 14.43 -2.49
C VAL A 351 -2.28 14.19 -2.51
N HIS A 352 -2.72 13.10 -3.16
CA HIS A 352 -4.14 12.89 -3.49
C HIS A 352 -4.77 11.71 -2.76
N ASP A 353 -3.99 10.68 -2.41
CA ASP A 353 -4.56 9.48 -1.79
C ASP A 353 -5.14 9.76 -0.39
N ARG A 354 -6.46 9.54 -0.26
CA ARG A 354 -7.19 9.77 1.00
C ARG A 354 -6.71 8.83 2.10
N GLY A 355 -6.44 7.56 1.77
CA GLY A 355 -6.00 6.55 2.73
C GLY A 355 -4.65 6.90 3.35
N THR A 356 -3.66 7.23 2.52
CA THR A 356 -2.33 7.66 2.99
C THR A 356 -2.40 8.92 3.83
N LYS A 357 -3.13 9.95 3.36
CA LYS A 357 -3.29 11.20 4.11
C LYS A 357 -3.96 10.98 5.46
N PHE A 358 -5.05 10.19 5.51
CA PHE A 358 -5.72 9.87 6.77
C PHE A 358 -4.79 9.10 7.72
N GLY A 359 -4.10 8.07 7.22
CA GLY A 359 -3.18 7.27 8.01
C GLY A 359 -2.05 8.09 8.64
N LEU A 360 -1.41 8.97 7.87
CA LEU A 360 -0.31 9.81 8.37
C LEU A 360 -0.75 10.86 9.41
N ASN A 361 -2.02 11.27 9.38
CA ASN A 361 -2.59 12.21 10.33
C ASN A 361 -3.25 11.52 11.54
N THR A 362 -3.36 10.19 11.53
CA THR A 362 -3.96 9.43 12.64
C THR A 362 -2.91 9.21 13.72
N PRO A 363 -3.17 9.62 14.97
CA PRO A 363 -2.25 9.37 16.08
C PRO A 363 -1.94 7.87 16.23
N HIS A 364 -0.68 7.57 16.46
CA HIS A 364 -0.17 6.20 16.71
C HIS A 364 -0.42 5.22 15.55
N ALA A 365 -0.64 5.73 14.33
CA ALA A 365 -0.67 4.87 13.15
C ALA A 365 0.72 4.28 12.85
N ARG A 366 0.75 3.03 12.37
CA ARG A 366 1.99 2.37 11.97
C ARG A 366 2.46 2.93 10.63
N ILE A 367 3.33 3.92 10.67
CA ILE A 367 3.83 4.66 9.50
C ILE A 367 4.44 3.72 8.45
N GLU A 368 5.21 2.72 8.88
CA GLU A 368 5.81 1.71 7.98
C GLU A 368 4.76 0.90 7.21
N SER A 369 3.57 0.66 7.78
CA SER A 369 2.47 -0.01 7.07
C SER A 369 1.84 0.89 6.01
N ILE A 370 1.80 2.20 6.26
CA ILE A 370 1.21 3.19 5.34
C ILE A 370 2.16 3.44 4.16
N LEU A 371 3.45 3.65 4.44
CA LEU A 371 4.47 3.94 3.45
C LEU A 371 5.00 2.69 2.72
N MET A 372 4.51 1.50 3.08
CA MET A 372 4.74 0.26 2.32
C MET A 372 4.42 0.44 0.84
N SER A 373 3.38 1.23 0.53
CA SER A 373 2.94 1.54 -0.84
C SER A 373 3.96 2.29 -1.70
N LEU A 374 4.99 2.91 -1.11
CA LEU A 374 5.99 3.64 -1.87
C LEU A 374 7.03 2.66 -2.47
N PRO A 375 7.43 2.85 -3.75
CA PRO A 375 8.46 2.02 -4.37
C PRO A 375 9.82 2.24 -3.70
N LEU A 376 10.73 1.27 -3.84
CA LEU A 376 12.09 1.39 -3.32
C LEU A 376 12.86 2.54 -3.99
N THR A 377 12.65 2.72 -5.30
CA THR A 377 13.25 3.80 -6.08
C THR A 377 12.22 4.52 -6.95
N ALA A 378 12.40 5.84 -7.08
CA ALA A 378 11.65 6.71 -7.99
C ALA A 378 12.56 7.86 -8.47
N ARG A 379 12.20 8.49 -9.60
CA ARG A 379 12.97 9.59 -10.20
C ARG A 379 12.06 10.74 -10.60
N TRP A 380 12.56 11.95 -10.42
CA TRP A 380 12.00 13.19 -10.97
C TRP A 380 13.02 13.83 -11.90
N GLN A 381 12.58 14.21 -13.10
CA GLN A 381 13.41 14.89 -14.08
C GLN A 381 12.71 16.16 -14.55
N TYR A 382 13.45 17.26 -14.54
CA TYR A 382 12.96 18.57 -14.92
C TYR A 382 12.54 18.58 -16.40
N MET A 383 11.32 19.06 -16.68
CA MET A 383 10.78 19.27 -18.04
C MET A 383 10.91 18.07 -18.99
N HIS A 384 10.88 16.84 -18.47
CA HIS A 384 10.93 15.67 -19.33
C HIS A 384 9.58 15.42 -20.00
N GLU A 385 9.60 15.40 -21.32
CA GLU A 385 8.52 14.89 -22.17
C GLU A 385 9.03 13.71 -23.00
N PRO A 386 8.25 12.63 -23.17
CA PRO A 386 8.64 11.53 -24.05
C PRO A 386 8.56 11.95 -25.52
N GLU A 387 9.47 11.42 -26.35
CA GLU A 387 9.49 11.70 -27.78
C GLU A 387 8.22 11.19 -28.48
N LYS A 388 7.70 11.96 -29.44
CA LYS A 388 6.48 11.59 -30.16
C LYS A 388 6.68 10.29 -30.93
N GLY A 389 5.67 9.41 -30.86
CA GLY A 389 5.68 8.12 -31.55
C GLY A 389 6.38 6.99 -30.79
N THR A 390 7.01 7.27 -29.64
CA THR A 390 7.59 6.22 -28.80
C THR A 390 6.54 5.51 -27.93
N ARG A 391 6.94 4.40 -27.30
CA ARG A 391 6.07 3.63 -26.39
C ARG A 391 5.73 4.44 -25.12
N GLU A 392 6.65 5.27 -24.66
CA GLU A 392 6.47 6.18 -23.52
C GLU A 392 5.42 7.25 -23.83
N HIS A 393 5.49 7.84 -25.03
CA HIS A 393 4.49 8.81 -25.48
C HIS A 393 3.11 8.17 -25.60
N ARG A 394 3.03 6.96 -26.15
CA ARG A 394 1.77 6.16 -26.19
C ARG A 394 1.21 5.92 -24.79
N MET A 395 2.06 5.58 -23.82
CA MET A 395 1.63 5.39 -22.44
C MET A 395 1.02 6.67 -21.86
N VAL A 396 1.69 7.81 -22.00
CA VAL A 396 1.20 9.10 -21.50
C VAL A 396 -0.13 9.51 -22.16
N ASP A 397 -0.28 9.29 -23.46
CA ASP A 397 -1.54 9.57 -24.17
C ASP A 397 -2.73 8.83 -23.57
N VAL A 398 -2.57 7.54 -23.28
CA VAL A 398 -3.59 6.70 -22.64
C VAL A 398 -3.90 7.17 -21.21
N LEU A 399 -2.88 7.62 -20.47
CA LEU A 399 -3.09 8.12 -19.11
C LEU A 399 -3.79 9.48 -19.09
N LYS A 400 -3.59 10.32 -20.09
CA LYS A 400 -4.32 11.59 -20.24
C LYS A 400 -5.76 11.37 -20.71
N ASN A 401 -5.98 10.31 -21.48
CA ASN A 401 -7.26 9.98 -22.09
C ASN A 401 -7.65 8.53 -21.74
N PRO A 402 -8.24 8.28 -20.56
CA PRO A 402 -8.68 6.95 -20.16
C PRO A 402 -9.51 6.26 -21.24
N ARG A 403 -9.30 4.96 -21.42
CA ARG A 403 -9.90 4.15 -22.49
C ARG A 403 -10.79 3.07 -21.90
N GLU A 404 -11.73 2.58 -22.70
CA GLU A 404 -12.43 1.33 -22.42
C GLU A 404 -11.58 0.16 -22.92
N TRP A 405 -11.29 -0.80 -22.04
CA TRP A 405 -10.46 -1.96 -22.35
C TRP A 405 -11.27 -3.20 -22.70
N VAL A 406 -12.51 -3.27 -22.25
CA VAL A 406 -13.45 -4.35 -22.54
C VAL A 406 -14.80 -3.76 -22.89
N GLN A 407 -15.59 -4.49 -23.70
CA GLN A 407 -16.94 -4.04 -24.02
C GLN A 407 -17.82 -4.08 -22.77
N THR A 408 -18.44 -2.95 -22.45
CA THR A 408 -19.53 -2.87 -21.49
C THR A 408 -20.84 -3.04 -22.26
N SER A 409 -21.71 -3.93 -21.79
CA SER A 409 -23.07 -4.03 -22.34
C SER A 409 -23.76 -2.69 -22.07
N ALA A 410 -24.31 -2.08 -23.14
CA ALA A 410 -25.02 -0.81 -23.06
C ALA A 410 -26.41 -0.96 -22.45
#